data_AF-A0A168PXZ3-F1
#
_entry.id   AF-A0A168PXZ3-F1
#
_cell.length_a   1.000
_cell.length_b   1.000
_cell.length_c   1.000
_cell.angle_alpha   90.00
_cell.angle_beta   90.00
_cell.angle_gamma   90.00
#
_symmetry.space_group_name_H-M   'P 1'
#
loop_
_entity.id
_entity.type
_entity.pdbx_description
1 polymer ?
#
loop_
_entity_poly.entity_id
_entity_poly.type
_entity_poly.pdbx_seq_one_letter_code
_entity_poly.pdbx_strand_id
1 'polypeptide(L)'
;MKKILFIFLLSSVVLVACQSSGNVGPEIEGNLDKIINNKGISHSSNPLDYIKQNQNEYDNIVSKDEKGLEYLIEGLKGSEENGLKEWIMAKASIDILKTNNPIKEWSTGKEWINKYIESD
;
A
#
# COMPACT_ATOMS: atom_id res chain seq x y z
N MET A 1 -13.61 53.59 33.05
CA MET A 1 -14.46 52.56 32.42
C MET A 1 -13.56 51.61 31.62
N LYS A 2 -13.91 50.33 31.59
CA LYS A 2 -13.01 49.17 31.38
C LYS A 2 -12.34 49.14 29.99
N LYS A 3 -11.06 48.77 30.00
CA LYS A 3 -10.19 48.45 28.86
C LYS A 3 -10.69 47.17 28.19
N ILE A 4 -10.79 47.14 26.86
CA ILE A 4 -10.87 45.88 26.09
C ILE A 4 -9.93 45.99 24.90
N LEU A 5 -8.75 45.42 25.08
CA LEU A 5 -7.75 45.17 24.05
C LEU A 5 -8.18 43.89 23.32
N PHE A 6 -8.67 44.01 22.08
CA PHE A 6 -9.01 42.86 21.24
C PHE A 6 -7.72 42.23 20.69
N ILE A 7 -7.20 41.23 21.41
CA ILE A 7 -6.14 40.36 20.91
C ILE A 7 -6.84 39.25 20.10
N PHE A 8 -6.80 39.35 18.78
CA PHE A 8 -7.11 38.22 17.88
C PHE A 8 -5.90 37.28 17.85
N LEU A 9 -5.85 36.35 18.80
CA LEU A 9 -5.01 35.16 18.69
C LEU A 9 -5.65 34.22 17.67
N LEU A 10 -5.28 34.35 16.40
CA LEU A 10 -5.45 33.24 15.44
C LEU A 10 -4.50 32.13 15.89
N SER A 11 -5.02 31.26 16.74
CA SER A 11 -4.37 29.99 17.05
C SER A 11 -4.49 29.12 15.80
N SER A 12 -3.50 29.18 14.94
CA SER A 12 -3.32 28.20 13.87
C SER A 12 -3.12 26.86 14.57
N VAL A 13 -4.19 26.07 14.64
CA VAL A 13 -4.11 24.67 15.00
C VAL A 13 -3.31 23.99 13.91
N VAL A 14 -1.99 23.95 14.07
CA VAL A 14 -1.14 23.08 13.28
C VAL A 14 -1.49 21.68 13.76
N LEU A 15 -2.33 20.99 13.00
CA LEU A 15 -2.44 19.55 13.07
C LEU A 15 -1.07 19.01 12.66
N VAL A 16 -0.18 18.87 13.65
CA VAL A 16 0.98 17.99 13.53
C VAL A 16 0.37 16.60 13.48
N ALA A 17 0.10 16.12 12.27
CA ALA A 17 0.00 14.70 12.03
C ALA A 17 1.35 14.13 12.48
N CYS A 18 1.38 13.53 13.68
CA CYS A 18 2.44 12.63 14.06
C CYS A 18 2.47 11.54 13.00
N GLN A 19 3.28 11.73 11.97
CA GLN A 19 3.69 10.64 11.10
C GLN A 19 4.46 9.71 12.00
N SER A 20 3.77 8.68 12.50
CA SER A 20 4.41 7.49 13.04
C SER A 20 5.46 7.10 12.03
N SER A 21 6.73 7.33 12.36
CA SER A 21 7.88 6.81 11.63
C SER A 21 8.02 5.31 11.91
N GLY A 22 6.90 4.60 12.01
CA GLY A 22 6.83 3.16 12.13
C GLY A 22 7.43 2.55 10.87
N ASN A 23 8.20 1.48 11.04
CA ASN A 23 8.75 0.73 9.94
C ASN A 23 7.58 0.14 9.13
N VAL A 24 7.34 0.69 7.93
CA VAL A 24 6.20 0.34 7.06
C VAL A 24 6.29 -1.12 6.59
N GLY A 25 7.50 -1.65 6.41
CA GLY A 25 7.74 -3.01 5.92
C GLY A 25 7.07 -4.09 6.78
N PRO A 26 7.37 -4.20 8.10
CA PRO A 26 6.71 -5.15 8.99
C PRO A 26 5.18 -5.07 9.01
N GLU A 27 4.61 -3.87 8.87
CA GLU A 27 3.16 -3.71 8.79
C GLU A 27 2.61 -4.24 7.46
N ILE A 28 3.27 -3.97 6.34
CA ILE A 28 2.89 -4.52 5.03
C ILE A 28 3.01 -6.04 5.03
N GLU A 29 4.14 -6.59 5.48
CA GLU A 29 4.37 -8.03 5.56
C GLU A 29 3.33 -8.73 6.43
N GLY A 30 3.03 -8.17 7.61
CA GLY A 30 2.01 -8.72 8.48
C GLY A 30 0.60 -8.72 7.87
N ASN A 31 0.28 -7.74 7.00
CA ASN A 31 -0.99 -7.75 6.26
C ASN A 31 -0.95 -8.74 5.08
N LEU A 32 0.15 -8.78 4.32
CA LEU A 32 0.34 -9.75 3.23
C LEU A 32 0.20 -11.18 3.74
N ASP A 33 0.85 -11.51 4.86
CA ASP A 33 0.81 -12.82 5.48
C ASP A 33 -0.61 -13.23 5.87
N LYS A 34 -1.42 -12.31 6.43
CA LYS A 34 -2.82 -12.58 6.73
C LYS A 34 -3.63 -12.88 5.48
N ILE A 35 -3.41 -12.11 4.41
CA ILE A 35 -4.13 -12.29 3.15
C ILE A 35 -3.80 -13.65 2.54
N ILE A 36 -2.51 -13.98 2.37
CA ILE A 36 -2.09 -15.21 1.67
C ILE A 36 -2.32 -16.49 2.48
N ASN A 37 -2.34 -16.39 3.82
CA ASN A 37 -2.57 -17.55 4.69
C ASN A 37 -4.02 -17.70 5.16
N ASN A 38 -4.96 -16.96 4.57
CA ASN A 38 -6.38 -17.11 4.90
C ASN A 38 -6.91 -18.47 4.43
N LYS A 39 -7.05 -19.41 5.39
CA LYS A 39 -7.52 -20.78 5.16
C LYS A 39 -8.96 -20.85 4.62
N GLY A 40 -9.78 -19.84 4.84
CA GLY A 40 -11.15 -19.80 4.34
C GLY A 40 -11.25 -19.67 2.83
N ILE A 41 -10.21 -19.17 2.17
CA ILE A 41 -10.18 -18.93 0.72
C ILE A 41 -9.04 -19.68 0.00
N SER A 42 -8.33 -20.57 0.70
CA SER A 42 -7.18 -21.32 0.17
C SER A 42 -7.51 -22.24 -1.01
N HIS A 43 -8.79 -22.49 -1.28
CA HIS A 43 -9.27 -23.27 -2.42
C HIS A 43 -9.51 -22.42 -3.67
N SER A 44 -9.47 -21.08 -3.56
CA SER A 44 -9.62 -20.21 -4.73
C SER A 44 -8.32 -20.14 -5.53
N SER A 45 -8.45 -20.23 -6.85
CA SER A 45 -7.37 -19.98 -7.80
C SER A 45 -7.31 -18.53 -8.28
N ASN A 46 -8.18 -17.66 -7.78
CA ASN A 46 -8.27 -16.26 -8.18
C ASN A 46 -7.68 -15.36 -7.08
N PRO A 47 -6.53 -14.70 -7.31
CA PRO A 47 -5.89 -13.80 -6.34
C PRO A 47 -6.80 -12.68 -5.82
N LEU A 48 -7.74 -12.20 -6.65
CA LEU A 48 -8.69 -11.17 -6.23
C LEU A 48 -9.63 -11.64 -5.12
N ASP A 49 -9.90 -12.93 -5.00
CA ASP A 49 -10.76 -13.44 -3.93
C ASP A 49 -10.05 -13.37 -2.57
N TYR A 50 -8.72 -13.55 -2.55
CA TYR A 50 -7.91 -13.36 -1.34
C TYR A 50 -7.97 -11.90 -0.89
N ILE A 51 -7.89 -10.95 -1.82
CA ILE A 51 -8.05 -9.52 -1.51
C ILE A 51 -9.45 -9.24 -0.95
N LYS A 52 -10.51 -9.68 -1.65
CA LYS A 52 -11.90 -9.41 -1.24
C LYS A 52 -12.23 -9.96 0.15
N GLN A 53 -11.69 -11.13 0.51
CA GLN A 53 -11.93 -11.75 1.82
C GLN A 53 -11.05 -11.17 2.95
N ASN A 54 -10.07 -10.35 2.60
CA ASN A 54 -9.14 -9.70 3.54
C ASN A 54 -9.01 -8.20 3.19
N GLN A 55 -10.14 -7.56 2.89
CA GLN A 55 -10.16 -6.21 2.35
C GLN A 55 -9.51 -5.20 3.31
N ASN A 56 -9.71 -5.35 4.61
CA ASN A 56 -9.11 -4.47 5.62
C ASN A 56 -7.57 -4.53 5.60
N GLU A 57 -7.01 -5.73 5.52
CA GLU A 57 -5.57 -5.95 5.41
C GLU A 57 -5.02 -5.36 4.12
N TYR A 58 -5.72 -5.55 3.00
CA TYR A 58 -5.32 -4.99 1.72
C TYR A 58 -5.37 -3.46 1.72
N ASP A 59 -6.45 -2.86 2.25
CA ASP A 59 -6.60 -1.41 2.36
C ASP A 59 -5.50 -0.81 3.26
N ASN A 60 -5.11 -1.51 4.33
CA ASN A 60 -4.00 -1.10 5.18
C ASN A 60 -2.66 -1.09 4.44
N ILE A 61 -2.44 -1.98 3.47
CA ILE A 61 -1.24 -1.95 2.62
C ILE A 61 -1.29 -0.72 1.70
N VAL A 62 -2.41 -0.53 0.99
CA VAL A 62 -2.57 0.58 0.05
C VAL A 62 -2.49 1.94 0.77
N SER A 63 -2.96 2.04 2.00
CA SER A 63 -2.93 3.30 2.79
C SER A 63 -1.52 3.73 3.23
N LYS A 64 -0.47 2.97 2.91
CA LYS A 64 0.92 3.35 3.19
C LYS A 64 1.51 4.28 2.13
N ASP A 65 0.76 4.53 1.06
CA ASP A 65 1.08 5.46 -0.02
C ASP A 65 2.53 5.28 -0.51
N GLU A 66 3.29 6.36 -0.68
CA GLU A 66 4.64 6.37 -1.26
C GLU A 66 5.62 5.43 -0.54
N LYS A 67 5.63 5.42 0.80
CA LYS A 67 6.51 4.53 1.58
C LYS A 67 6.13 3.06 1.39
N GLY A 68 4.84 2.77 1.23
CA GLY A 68 4.39 1.43 0.91
C GLY A 68 4.77 1.02 -0.50
N LEU A 69 4.62 1.92 -1.46
CA LEU A 69 5.00 1.68 -2.85
C LEU A 69 6.49 1.36 -2.99
N GLU A 70 7.36 2.12 -2.33
CA GLU A 70 8.81 1.87 -2.29
C GLU A 70 9.09 0.44 -1.80
N TYR A 71 8.52 0.07 -0.65
CA TYR A 71 8.69 -1.26 -0.07
C TYR A 71 8.18 -2.38 -0.99
N LEU A 72 7.00 -2.22 -1.57
CA LEU A 72 6.40 -3.21 -2.47
C LEU A 72 7.23 -3.38 -3.75
N ILE A 73 7.73 -2.29 -4.32
CA ILE A 73 8.61 -2.31 -5.51
C ILE A 73 9.93 -3.01 -5.19
N GLU A 74 10.57 -2.68 -4.07
CA GLU A 74 11.81 -3.34 -3.65
C GLU A 74 11.61 -4.84 -3.41
N GLY A 75 10.52 -5.21 -2.72
CA GLY A 75 10.19 -6.62 -2.49
C GLY A 75 9.89 -7.38 -3.80
N LEU A 76 9.20 -6.74 -4.75
CA LEU A 76 8.97 -7.32 -6.08
C LEU A 76 10.26 -7.46 -6.88
N LYS A 77 11.18 -6.51 -6.80
CA LYS A 77 12.52 -6.59 -7.44
C LYS A 77 13.35 -7.72 -6.83
N GLY A 78 13.32 -7.86 -5.51
CA GLY A 78 14.15 -8.81 -4.75
C GLY A 78 13.61 -10.24 -4.66
N SER A 79 12.31 -10.47 -4.87
CA SER A 79 11.74 -11.83 -4.88
C SER A 79 12.29 -12.65 -6.06
N GLU A 80 12.42 -13.97 -5.94
CA GLU A 80 12.63 -14.86 -7.10
C GLU A 80 11.33 -15.56 -7.52
N GLU A 81 10.30 -15.41 -6.69
CA GLU A 81 9.01 -16.07 -6.83
C GLU A 81 8.07 -15.28 -7.74
N ASN A 82 6.97 -15.92 -8.13
CA ASN A 82 5.92 -15.30 -8.94
C ASN A 82 4.53 -15.76 -8.51
N GLY A 83 4.34 -15.89 -7.20
CA GLY A 83 3.16 -16.49 -6.60
C GLY A 83 2.08 -15.46 -6.23
N LEU A 84 1.16 -15.90 -5.37
CA LEU A 84 0.06 -15.08 -4.87
C LEU A 84 0.55 -13.80 -4.19
N LYS A 85 1.63 -13.89 -3.39
CA LYS A 85 2.19 -12.74 -2.68
C LYS A 85 2.66 -11.67 -3.66
N GLU A 86 3.48 -12.02 -4.64
CA GLU A 86 3.97 -11.08 -5.66
C GLU A 86 2.83 -10.49 -6.48
N TRP A 87 1.82 -11.30 -6.80
CA TRP A 87 0.64 -10.81 -7.52
C TRP A 87 -0.09 -9.72 -6.71
N ILE A 88 -0.31 -9.95 -5.42
CA ILE A 88 -0.98 -8.98 -4.53
C ILE A 88 -0.11 -7.73 -4.35
N MET A 89 1.21 -7.87 -4.23
CA MET A 89 2.13 -6.74 -4.14
C MET A 89 2.04 -5.85 -5.38
N ALA A 90 2.05 -6.43 -6.59
CA ALA A 90 1.89 -5.67 -7.82
C ALA A 90 0.53 -4.98 -7.91
N LYS A 91 -0.54 -5.68 -7.51
CA LYS A 91 -1.90 -5.10 -7.46
C LYS A 91 -1.98 -3.92 -6.49
N ALA A 92 -1.37 -4.02 -5.31
CA ALA A 92 -1.29 -2.94 -4.34
C ALA A 92 -0.48 -1.74 -4.87
N SER A 93 0.67 -1.97 -5.52
CA SER A 93 1.45 -0.92 -6.16
C SER A 93 0.66 -0.16 -7.22
N ILE A 94 -0.12 -0.87 -8.04
CA ILE A 94 -1.02 -0.27 -9.03
C ILE A 94 -2.08 0.62 -8.36
N ASP A 95 -2.68 0.15 -7.27
CA ASP A 95 -3.73 0.89 -6.58
C ASP A 95 -3.19 2.12 -5.82
N ILE A 96 -1.93 2.09 -5.40
CA ILE A 96 -1.22 3.27 -4.86
C ILE A 96 -0.93 4.26 -5.99
N LEU A 97 -0.39 3.80 -7.13
CA LEU A 97 -0.04 4.63 -8.28
C LEU A 97 -1.25 5.24 -8.99
N LYS A 98 -2.40 4.57 -8.98
CA LYS A 98 -3.66 5.03 -9.61
C LYS A 98 -3.44 5.40 -11.08
N THR A 99 -3.71 6.65 -11.45
CA THR A 99 -3.55 7.17 -12.81
C THR A 99 -2.08 7.23 -13.25
N ASN A 100 -1.14 7.25 -12.30
CA ASN A 100 0.29 7.32 -12.58
C ASN A 100 0.88 5.94 -12.93
N ASN A 101 0.12 4.85 -12.81
CA ASN A 101 0.59 3.53 -13.23
C ASN A 101 0.67 3.45 -14.78
N PRO A 102 1.87 3.29 -15.37
CA PRO A 102 2.04 3.22 -16.81
C PRO A 102 1.61 1.86 -17.38
N ILE A 103 1.56 0.81 -16.56
CA ILE A 103 1.39 -0.57 -17.02
C ILE A 103 -0.08 -0.97 -16.99
N LYS A 104 -0.67 -1.21 -18.17
CA LYS A 104 -2.10 -1.59 -18.29
C LYS A 104 -2.33 -3.10 -18.33
N GLU A 105 -1.41 -3.84 -18.92
CA GLU A 105 -1.54 -5.30 -19.11
C GLU A 105 -0.42 -6.01 -18.39
N TRP A 106 -0.81 -6.95 -17.52
CA TRP A 106 0.08 -7.83 -16.77
C TRP A 106 -0.75 -9.01 -16.26
N SER A 107 -0.10 -10.16 -16.11
CA SER A 107 -0.72 -11.39 -15.60
C SER A 107 -0.12 -11.82 -14.28
N THR A 108 1.11 -11.38 -13.99
CA THR A 108 1.87 -11.80 -12.81
C THR A 108 2.59 -10.63 -12.16
N GLY A 109 2.90 -10.74 -10.87
CA GLY A 109 3.64 -9.69 -10.17
C GLY A 109 5.00 -9.41 -10.80
N LYS A 110 5.67 -10.46 -11.32
CA LYS A 110 6.94 -10.34 -12.04
C LYS A 110 6.83 -9.64 -13.38
N GLU A 111 5.79 -9.94 -14.14
CA GLU A 111 5.55 -9.26 -15.41
C GLU A 111 5.31 -7.76 -15.18
N TRP A 112 4.51 -7.42 -14.17
CA TRP A 112 4.22 -6.03 -13.85
C TRP A 112 5.49 -5.26 -13.46
N ILE A 113 6.31 -5.79 -12.54
CA ILE A 113 7.51 -5.08 -12.07
C ILE A 113 8.57 -4.92 -13.18
N ASN A 114 8.74 -5.93 -14.05
CA ASN A 114 9.67 -5.83 -15.17
C ASN A 114 9.27 -4.69 -16.13
N LYS A 115 7.98 -4.64 -16.51
CA LYS A 115 7.45 -3.57 -17.35
C LYS A 115 7.54 -2.21 -16.67
N TYR A 116 7.27 -2.14 -15.37
CA TYR A 116 7.36 -0.91 -14.59
C TYR A 116 8.79 -0.34 -14.60
N ILE A 117 9.80 -1.18 -14.40
CA ILE A 117 11.21 -0.77 -14.46
C ILE A 117 11.62 -0.29 -15.85
N GLU A 118 11.10 -0.89 -16.91
CA GLU A 118 11.36 -0.44 -18.29
C GLU A 118 10.69 0.89 -18.63
N SER A 119 9.70 1.32 -17.84
CA SER A 119 8.91 2.52 -18.05
C SER A 119 9.29 3.71 -17.17
N ASP A 120 10.19 3.51 -16.21
CA ASP A 120 10.71 4.50 -15.24
C ASP A 120 12.07 5.05 -15.70
#